data_AF-X0W4T6-F1
#
_entry.id   AF-X0W4T6-F1
#
_cell.length_a   1.000
_cell.length_b   1.000
_cell.length_c   1.000
_cell.angle_alpha   90.00
_cell.angle_beta   90.00
_cell.angle_gamma   90.00
#
_symmetry.space_group_name_H-M   'P 1'
#
loop_
_entity.id
_entity.type
_entity.pdbx_description
1 polymer ?
#
loop_
_entity_poly.entity_id
_entity_poly.type
_entity_poly.pdbx_seq_one_letter_code
_entity_poly.pdbx_strand_id
1 'polypeptide(L)' 'MIDTREFNAASFNEFLNEKKLMASQCKKCKAIYLPPRPLCTSCYNSELEWIELQGSGTLTAYTD' A
#
# COMPACT_ATOMS: atom_id res chain seq x y z
N MET A 1 -4.17 12.34 -9.18
CA MET A 1 -3.27 11.77 -10.20
C MET A 1 -3.14 10.29 -9.87
N ILE A 2 -3.37 9.40 -10.83
CA ILE A 2 -3.23 7.95 -10.60
C ILE A 2 -1.76 7.61 -10.78
N ASP A 3 -1.10 7.11 -9.73
CA ASP A 3 0.29 6.66 -9.83
C ASP A 3 0.35 5.32 -10.56
N THR A 4 1.23 5.21 -11.56
CA THR A 4 1.33 4.06 -12.47
C THR A 4 2.48 3.13 -12.13
N ARG A 5 3.22 3.39 -11.04
CA ARG A 5 4.30 2.52 -10.58
C ARG A 5 3.78 1.12 -10.25
N GLU A 6 4.61 0.11 -10.48
CA GLU A 6 4.26 -1.28 -10.18
C GLU A 6 4.17 -1.53 -8.67
N PHE A 7 3.29 -2.46 -8.26
CA PHE A 7 3.21 -2.90 -6.86
C PHE A 7 4.33 -3.88 -6.54
N ASN A 8 5.56 -3.38 -6.42
CA ASN A 8 6.75 -4.14 -6.06
C ASN A 8 7.59 -3.39 -4.99
N ALA A 9 8.62 -4.06 -4.47
CA ALA A 9 9.47 -3.50 -3.41
C ALA A 9 10.29 -2.28 -3.88
N ALA A 10 10.70 -2.21 -5.15
CA ALA A 10 11.48 -1.10 -5.68
C ALA A 10 10.66 0.19 -5.71
N SER A 11 9.44 0.15 -6.27
CA SER A 11 8.54 1.29 -6.29
C SER A 11 8.10 1.72 -4.89
N PHE A 12 7.87 0.76 -3.98
CA PHE A 12 7.59 1.08 -2.58
C PHE A 12 8.76 1.84 -1.92
N ASN A 13 10.01 1.41 -2.16
CA ASN A 13 11.19 2.09 -1.64
C ASN A 13 11.36 3.50 -2.23
N GLU A 14 11.01 3.74 -3.50
CA GLU A 14 11.00 5.09 -4.07
C GLU A 14 10.03 6.02 -3.34
N PHE A 15 8.82 5.55 -3.04
CA PHE A 15 7.87 6.33 -2.22
C PHE A 15 8.40 6.62 -0.82
N LEU A 16 9.09 5.66 -0.19
CA LEU A 16 9.72 5.89 1.11
C LEU A 16 10.81 6.97 1.02
N ASN A 17 11.61 7.00 -0.05
CA ASN A 17 12.58 8.06 -0.31
C ASN A 17 11.90 9.43 -0.51
N GLU A 18 10.69 9.45 -1.07
CA GLU A 18 9.82 10.63 -1.16
C GLU A 18 9.12 10.99 0.16
N LYS A 19 9.38 10.26 1.26
CA LYS A 19 8.71 10.40 2.56
C LYS A 19 7.20 10.14 2.52
N LYS A 20 6.74 9.30 1.61
CA LYS A 20 5.33 8.90 1.47
C LYS A 20 5.14 7.45 1.90
N LEU A 21 4.25 7.22 2.86
CA LEU A 21 3.86 5.87 3.26
C LEU A 21 2.69 5.42 2.37
N MET A 22 3.01 4.68 1.31
CA MET A 22 2.03 4.25 0.32
C MET A 22 1.54 2.82 0.55
N ALA A 23 0.27 2.57 0.24
CA ALA A 23 -0.36 1.26 0.30
C ALA A 23 -1.07 0.94 -1.02
N SER A 24 -1.31 -0.34 -1.27
CA SER A 24 -2.18 -0.78 -2.37
C SER A 24 -3.61 -0.94 -1.85
N GLN A 25 -4.58 -0.26 -2.47
CA GLN A 25 -6.00 -0.43 -2.20
C GLN A 25 -6.68 -1.15 -3.36
N CYS A 26 -7.44 -2.21 -3.08
CA CYS A 26 -8.25 -2.89 -4.09
C CYS A 26 -9.42 -1.98 -4.52
N LYS A 27 -9.55 -1.72 -5.83
CA LYS A 27 -10.64 -0.88 -6.34
C LYS A 27 -12.02 -1.50 -6.13
N LYS A 28 -12.10 -2.83 -6.13
CA LYS A 28 -13.34 -3.62 -6.00
C LYS A 28 -13.84 -3.72 -4.55
N CYS A 29 -13.02 -4.23 -3.63
CA CYS A 29 -13.46 -4.52 -2.25
C CYS A 29 -12.92 -3.55 -1.20
N LYS A 30 -12.10 -2.57 -1.61
CA LYS A 30 -11.49 -1.54 -0.74
C LYS A 30 -10.55 -2.06 0.35
N ALA A 31 -10.17 -3.34 0.32
CA ALA A 31 -9.09 -3.86 1.15
C ALA A 31 -7.79 -3.10 0.90
N ILE A 32 -7.08 -2.74 1.97
CA ILE A 32 -5.83 -1.97 1.95
C ILE A 32 -4.71 -2.88 2.45
N TYR A 33 -3.56 -2.84 1.79
CA TYR A 33 -2.39 -3.63 2.15
C TYR A 33 -1.14 -2.76 2.29
N LEU A 34 -0.48 -2.92 3.43
CA LEU A 34 0.87 -2.45 3.71
C LEU A 34 1.68 -3.64 4.28
N PRO A 35 2.80 -4.05 3.67
CA PRO A 35 3.36 -3.53 2.43
C PRO A 35 2.44 -3.74 1.21
N PRO A 36 2.55 -2.90 0.17
CA PRO A 36 1.71 -2.94 -1.03
C PRO A 36 1.87 -4.26 -1.80
N ARG A 37 0.80 -4.71 -2.46
CA ARG A 37 0.75 -5.99 -3.19
C ARG A 37 0.08 -5.85 -4.56
N PRO A 38 0.48 -6.64 -5.57
CA PRO A 38 -0.13 -6.60 -6.91
C PRO A 38 -1.44 -7.38 -7.04
N LEU A 39 -1.90 -8.05 -5.98
CA LEU A 39 -3.13 -8.84 -5.97
C LEU A 39 -3.87 -8.69 -4.63
N CYS A 40 -5.18 -8.50 -4.69
CA CYS A 40 -6.01 -8.48 -3.49
C CYS A 40 -6.24 -9.91 -2.97
N THR A 41 -5.80 -10.21 -1.75
CA THR A 41 -6.00 -11.52 -1.10
C THR A 41 -7.41 -11.74 -0.55
N SER A 42 -8.23 -10.69 -0.49
CA SER A 42 -9.62 -10.77 -0.01
C SER A 42 -10.58 -11.21 -1.12
N CYS A 43 -10.42 -10.68 -2.33
CA CYS A 43 -11.36 -10.94 -3.45
C CYS A 43 -10.71 -11.38 -4.76
N TYR A 44 -9.39 -11.63 -4.76
CA TYR A 44 -8.61 -12.13 -5.90
C TYR A 44 -8.59 -11.24 -7.15
N ASN A 45 -8.98 -9.96 -7.01
CA ASN A 45 -8.94 -8.99 -8.09
C ASN A 45 -7.57 -8.28 -8.15
N SER A 46 -7.12 -7.95 -9.36
CA SER A 46 -5.83 -7.30 -9.65
C SER A 46 -5.94 -5.81 -9.99
N GLU A 47 -7.14 -5.22 -9.91
CA GLU A 47 -7.33 -3.78 -10.02
C GLU A 47 -7.10 -3.14 -8.66
N LEU A 48 -5.86 -2.69 -8.45
CA LEU A 48 -5.45 -1.94 -7.27
C LEU A 48 -5.02 -0.53 -7.65
N GLU A 49 -5.00 0.36 -6.67
CA GLU A 49 -4.45 1.71 -6.79
C GLU A 49 -3.53 2.03 -5.62
N TRP A 50 -2.52 2.84 -5.89
CA TRP A 50 -1.72 3.46 -4.85
C TRP A 50 -2.55 4.49 -4.09
N ILE A 51 -2.52 4.38 -2.77
CA ILE A 51 -3.06 5.40 -1.85
C ILE A 51 -1.98 5.80 -0.85
N GLU A 52 -1.97 7.08 -0.48
CA GLU A 52 -1.13 7.57 0.60
C GLU A 52 -1.85 7.37 1.94
N LEU A 53 -1.17 6.79 2.93
CA LEU A 53 -1.68 6.66 4.28
C LEU A 53 -1.45 7.94 5.08
N GLN A 54 -2.30 8.21 6.07
CA GLN A 54 -2.28 9.44 6.86
C GLN A 54 -1.00 9.64 7.70
N GLY A 55 -0.15 8.62 7.85
CA GLY A 55 1.06 8.66 8.67
C GLY A 55 0.80 8.60 10.19
N SER A 56 -0.45 8.49 10.62
CA SER A 56 -0.85 8.24 12.00
C SER A 56 -1.23 6.77 12.22
N GLY A 57 -1.05 6.27 13.44
CA GLY A 57 -1.36 4.89 13.80
C GLY A 57 -1.36 4.64 15.30
N THR A 58 -1.72 3.43 15.69
CA THR A 58 -1.74 3.00 17.10
C THR A 58 -0.70 1.90 17.30
N LEU A 59 0.09 2.01 18.37
CA LEU A 59 1.05 0.97 18.75
C LEU A 59 0.29 -0.32 19.10
N THR A 60 0.50 -1.37 18.31
CA THR A 60 -0.16 -2.67 18.54
C THR A 60 0.69 -3.58 19.42
N ALA A 61 2.00 -3.61 19.20
CA ALA A 61 2.96 -4.39 19.97
C ALA A 61 4.37 -3.78 19.80
N TYR A 62 5.25 -4.03 20.77
CA TYR A 62 6.68 -3.72 20.71
C TYR A 62 7.47 -4.76 21.52
N THR A 63 8.76 -4.86 21.27
CA THR A 63 9.72 -5.65 22.07
C THR A 63 10.90 -4.74 22.42
N ASP A 64 11.58 -5.05 23.52
CA ASP A 64 12.84 -4.43 23.93
C ASP A 64 14.06 -5.00 23.18
#